data_AF-A0A953Y515-F1
#
_entry.id   AF-A0A953Y515-F1
#
_cell.length_a   1.000
_cell.length_b   1.000
_cell.length_c   1.000
_cell.angle_alpha   90.00
_cell.angle_beta   90.00
_cell.angle_gamma   90.00
#
_symmetry.space_group_name_H-M   'P 1'
#
loop_
_entity.id
_entity.type
_entity.pdbx_description
1 polymer ?
#
loop_
_entity_poly.entity_id
_entity_poly.type
_entity_poly.pdbx_seq_one_letter_code
_entity_poly.pdbx_strand_id
1 'polypeptide(L)'
;MTHVRKYTRALGLVGALVVGLGCGCSSVDPAANEVYERGLGQAEEGNILAAVKTLSEGSEQYSGHMPMRFALGRLQFELGEAEHVRERQARRTAKRLIAAGQRKEALAAAREANSLRQKALPYYERARENLTTVADRGDSDRQRGWAYYVLIRVHVFFEDWEAANYAIDQAINLRKPPGALYAKWREFQAQIREEHLSGY
;
A
#
# COMPACT_ATOMS: atom_id res chain seq x y z
N MET A 1 -19.80 14.17 28.60
CA MET A 1 -20.59 14.01 27.37
C MET A 1 -19.77 13.24 26.36
N THR A 2 -20.33 12.11 25.94
CA THR A 2 -19.71 10.94 25.31
C THR A 2 -19.86 10.97 23.79
N HIS A 3 -18.75 10.98 23.05
CA HIS A 3 -18.70 10.49 21.67
C HIS A 3 -17.54 9.49 21.51
N VAL A 4 -17.72 8.32 22.11
CA VAL A 4 -16.95 7.11 21.76
C VAL A 4 -17.94 6.16 21.13
N ARG A 5 -18.01 6.08 19.79
CA ARG A 5 -18.49 4.87 19.09
C ARG A 5 -18.32 4.92 17.57
N LYS A 6 -17.86 3.76 17.08
CA LYS A 6 -17.98 3.17 15.74
C LYS A 6 -16.96 3.63 14.69
N TYR A 7 -15.79 2.98 14.63
CA TYR A 7 -15.17 2.55 13.35
C TYR A 7 -14.27 1.32 13.58
N THR A 8 -14.89 0.23 14.02
CA THR A 8 -14.32 -1.12 13.92
C THR A 8 -15.17 -1.87 12.92
N ARG A 9 -14.65 -2.00 11.68
CA ARG A 9 -15.01 -2.95 10.60
C ARG A 9 -15.03 -2.25 9.24
N ALA A 10 -13.89 -2.24 8.56
CA ALA A 10 -13.81 -2.30 7.10
C ALA A 10 -12.33 -2.23 6.72
N LEU A 11 -11.71 -3.38 6.41
CA LEU A 11 -10.54 -3.57 5.52
C LEU A 11 -10.02 -4.99 5.76
N GLY A 12 -10.91 -5.96 5.56
CA GLY A 12 -10.57 -7.36 5.36
C GLY A 12 -11.02 -7.69 3.95
N LEU A 13 -10.12 -7.54 2.98
CA LEU A 13 -10.24 -8.12 1.65
C LEU A 13 -8.87 -7.99 0.97
N VAL A 14 -8.00 -8.94 1.28
CA VAL A 14 -6.87 -9.31 0.42
C VAL A 14 -7.50 -10.06 -0.75
N GLY A 15 -7.92 -9.31 -1.77
CA GLY A 15 -8.36 -9.88 -3.03
C GLY A 15 -7.14 -10.02 -3.94
N ALA A 16 -6.69 -11.25 -4.16
CA ALA A 16 -5.70 -11.58 -5.18
C ALA A 16 -6.23 -11.14 -6.54
N LEU A 17 -5.75 -10.01 -7.05
CA LEU A 17 -6.06 -9.51 -8.38
C LEU A 17 -4.93 -9.94 -9.31
N VAL A 18 -5.01 -11.16 -9.83
CA VAL A 18 -4.17 -11.61 -10.96
C VAL A 18 -4.64 -10.83 -12.19
N VAL A 19 -3.83 -9.87 -12.64
CA VAL A 19 -4.12 -9.08 -13.83
C VAL A 19 -3.35 -9.68 -15.00
N GLY A 20 -4.08 -10.36 -15.89
CA GLY A 20 -3.58 -10.71 -17.21
C GLY A 20 -3.14 -9.46 -17.98
N LEU A 21 -1.86 -9.44 -18.36
CA LEU A 21 -1.23 -8.42 -19.18
C LEU A 21 -1.54 -8.73 -20.65
N GLY A 22 -2.52 -8.00 -21.21
CA GLY A 22 -2.81 -8.02 -22.63
C GLY A 22 -1.87 -7.08 -23.39
N CYS A 23 -1.13 -7.66 -24.32
CA CYS A 23 -0.37 -7.14 -25.46
C CYS A 23 -0.50 -5.64 -25.77
N GLY A 24 0.56 -4.88 -25.47
CA GLY A 24 0.92 -3.66 -26.19
C GLY A 24 2.30 -3.86 -26.80
N CYS A 25 2.41 -3.76 -28.12
CA CYS A 25 3.66 -3.93 -28.87
C CYS A 25 4.62 -2.75 -28.66
N SER A 26 5.25 -2.66 -27.49
CA SER A 26 6.61 -2.12 -27.38
C SER A 26 7.56 -3.31 -27.41
N SER A 27 8.74 -3.18 -28.01
CA SER A 27 9.76 -4.23 -27.96
C SER A 27 10.27 -4.38 -26.53
N VAL A 28 9.51 -5.10 -25.71
CA VAL A 28 9.91 -5.39 -24.33
C VAL A 28 11.10 -6.33 -24.39
N ASP A 29 12.20 -5.93 -23.77
CA ASP A 29 13.42 -6.73 -23.64
C ASP A 29 13.05 -8.13 -23.11
N PRO A 30 13.26 -9.22 -23.88
CA PRO A 30 12.93 -10.57 -23.46
C PRO A 30 13.59 -10.95 -22.13
N ALA A 31 14.80 -10.45 -21.86
CA ALA A 31 15.51 -10.73 -20.62
C ALA A 31 14.84 -10.05 -19.41
N ALA A 32 14.30 -8.83 -19.60
CA ALA A 32 13.54 -8.14 -18.56
C ALA A 32 12.24 -8.89 -18.22
N ASN A 33 11.55 -9.42 -19.24
CA ASN A 33 10.35 -10.24 -19.05
C ASN A 33 10.66 -11.54 -18.31
N GLU A 34 11.77 -12.22 -18.61
CA GLU A 34 12.13 -13.46 -17.90
C GLU A 34 12.34 -13.22 -16.40
N VAL A 35 13.04 -12.13 -16.04
CA VAL A 35 13.24 -11.76 -14.63
C VAL A 35 11.91 -11.40 -13.97
N TYR A 36 11.04 -10.68 -14.68
CA TYR A 36 9.71 -10.32 -14.20
C TYR A 36 8.86 -11.56 -13.90
N GLU A 37 8.72 -12.47 -14.86
CA GLU A 37 7.93 -13.70 -14.72
C GLU A 37 8.51 -14.61 -13.63
N ARG A 38 9.84 -14.70 -13.51
CA ARG A 38 10.49 -15.45 -12.42
C ARG A 38 10.14 -14.88 -11.05
N GLY A 39 10.17 -13.56 -10.90
CA GLY A 39 9.79 -12.88 -9.67
C GLY A 39 8.30 -13.09 -9.33
N LEU A 40 7.42 -13.08 -10.33
CA LEU A 40 6.00 -13.40 -10.13
C LEU A 40 5.79 -14.86 -9.71
N GLY A 41 6.46 -15.81 -10.38
CA GLY A 41 6.37 -17.24 -10.03
C GLY A 41 6.80 -17.50 -8.58
N GLN A 42 7.91 -16.90 -8.13
CA GLN A 42 8.34 -16.98 -6.73
C GLN A 42 7.27 -16.45 -5.75
N ALA A 43 6.58 -15.36 -6.11
CA ALA A 43 5.53 -14.79 -5.27
C ALA A 43 4.29 -15.71 -5.21
N GLU A 44 3.91 -16.33 -6.33
CA GLU A 44 2.80 -17.27 -6.43
C GLU A 44 3.06 -18.55 -5.62
N GLU A 45 4.32 -19.00 -5.54
CA GLU A 45 4.77 -20.09 -4.67
C GLU A 45 4.83 -19.70 -3.18
N GLY A 46 4.52 -18.44 -2.84
CA GLY A 46 4.55 -17.91 -1.48
C GLY A 46 5.95 -17.48 -1.01
N ASN A 47 6.96 -17.52 -1.88
CA ASN A 47 8.32 -17.08 -1.58
C ASN A 47 8.49 -15.57 -1.82
N ILE A 48 7.75 -14.77 -1.05
CA ILE A 48 7.67 -13.31 -1.23
C ILE A 48 9.04 -12.62 -1.09
N LEU A 49 9.91 -13.09 -0.20
CA LEU A 49 11.23 -12.49 -0.02
C LEU A 49 12.16 -12.76 -1.21
N ALA A 50 12.11 -13.97 -1.80
CA ALA A 50 12.84 -14.24 -3.04
C ALA A 50 12.30 -13.39 -4.19
N ALA A 51 10.97 -13.29 -4.32
CA ALA A 51 10.32 -12.46 -5.34
C ALA A 51 10.76 -10.99 -5.24
N VAL A 52 10.74 -10.40 -4.04
CA VAL A 52 11.20 -9.02 -3.84
C VAL A 52 12.67 -8.87 -4.21
N LYS A 53 13.52 -9.83 -3.86
CA LYS A 53 14.94 -9.80 -4.24
C LYS A 53 15.11 -9.83 -5.76
N THR A 54 14.53 -10.81 -6.44
CA THR A 54 14.63 -10.98 -7.90
C THR A 54 14.08 -9.76 -8.64
N LEU A 55 12.93 -9.23 -8.23
CA LEU A 55 12.35 -8.03 -8.84
C LEU A 55 13.13 -6.76 -8.52
N SER A 56 13.77 -6.65 -7.35
CA SER A 56 14.63 -5.50 -7.00
C SER A 56 15.84 -5.45 -7.91
N GLU A 57 16.60 -6.55 -7.99
CA GLU A 57 17.78 -6.69 -8.87
C GLU A 57 17.39 -6.44 -10.33
N GLY A 58 16.27 -7.02 -10.78
CA GLY A 58 15.73 -6.78 -12.11
C GLY A 58 15.36 -5.32 -12.35
N SER A 59 14.76 -4.62 -11.39
CA SER A 59 14.31 -3.23 -11.56
C SER A 59 15.45 -2.22 -11.60
N GLU A 60 16.61 -2.57 -11.02
CA GLU A 60 17.84 -1.80 -11.13
C GLU A 60 18.47 -1.98 -12.51
N GLN A 61 18.53 -3.23 -13.00
CA GLN A 61 19.06 -3.55 -14.33
C GLN A 61 18.17 -3.03 -15.47
N TYR A 62 16.87 -3.21 -15.35
CA TYR A 62 15.86 -2.86 -16.36
C TYR A 62 14.97 -1.73 -15.85
N SER A 63 15.56 -0.57 -15.60
CA SER A 63 14.90 0.56 -14.94
C SER A 63 13.65 1.09 -15.65
N GLY A 64 13.53 0.87 -16.96
CA GLY A 64 12.34 1.20 -17.78
C GLY A 64 11.20 0.19 -17.71
N HIS A 65 11.39 -0.98 -17.08
CA HIS A 65 10.37 -2.04 -17.05
C HIS A 65 9.31 -1.78 -15.97
N MET A 66 8.34 -0.91 -16.28
CA MET A 66 7.30 -0.46 -15.33
C MET A 66 6.46 -1.60 -14.71
N PRO A 67 6.09 -2.68 -15.43
CA PRO A 67 5.40 -3.82 -14.81
C PRO A 67 6.17 -4.46 -13.65
N MET A 68 7.51 -4.51 -13.77
CA MET A 68 8.38 -5.09 -12.75
C MET A 68 8.46 -4.19 -11.53
N ARG A 69 8.64 -2.87 -11.73
CA ARG A 69 8.61 -1.87 -10.65
C ARG A 69 7.26 -1.87 -9.93
N PHE A 70 6.17 -2.00 -10.67
CA PHE A 70 4.83 -2.08 -10.08
C PHE A 70 4.67 -3.32 -9.21
N ALA A 71 5.07 -4.49 -9.70
CA ALA A 71 5.02 -5.73 -8.93
C ALA A 71 5.90 -5.66 -7.67
N LEU A 72 7.13 -5.14 -7.79
CA LEU A 72 8.02 -4.91 -6.66
C LEU A 72 7.39 -4.01 -5.60
N GLY A 73 6.89 -2.84 -6.02
CA GLY A 73 6.25 -1.89 -5.11
C GLY A 73 5.01 -2.47 -4.42
N ARG A 74 4.23 -3.30 -5.11
CA ARG A 74 3.08 -4.02 -4.51
C ARG A 74 3.53 -5.03 -3.45
N LEU A 75 4.54 -5.85 -3.73
CA LEU A 75 5.03 -6.85 -2.76
C LEU A 75 5.66 -6.19 -1.53
N GLN A 76 6.41 -5.10 -1.73
CA GLN A 76 6.93 -4.28 -0.63
C GLN A 76 5.79 -3.71 0.21
N PHE A 77 4.75 -3.15 -0.43
CA PHE A 77 3.55 -2.70 0.26
C PHE A 77 2.90 -3.82 1.09
N GLU A 78 2.76 -5.03 0.54
CA GLU A 78 2.15 -6.17 1.24
C GLU A 78 2.95 -6.60 2.48
N LEU A 79 4.28 -6.63 2.39
CA LEU A 79 5.17 -6.90 3.53
C LEU A 79 5.03 -5.83 4.62
N GLY A 80 5.02 -4.54 4.24
CA GLY A 80 4.79 -3.43 5.18
C GLY A 80 3.41 -3.51 5.83
N GLU A 81 2.38 -3.85 5.06
CA GLU A 81 1.02 -3.96 5.55
C GLU A 81 0.84 -5.10 6.56
N ALA A 82 1.53 -6.23 6.37
CA ALA A 82 1.49 -7.34 7.32
C ALA A 82 2.00 -6.94 8.73
N GLU A 83 3.02 -6.09 8.80
CA GLU A 83 3.52 -5.50 10.05
C GLU A 83 2.55 -4.43 10.58
N HIS A 84 2.03 -3.57 9.69
CA HIS A 84 1.12 -2.49 10.06
C HIS A 84 -0.24 -2.99 10.58
N VAL A 85 -0.78 -4.10 10.07
CA VAL A 85 -1.98 -4.74 10.63
C VAL A 85 -1.76 -5.15 12.09
N ARG A 86 -0.61 -5.77 12.39
CA ARG A 86 -0.23 -6.16 13.76
C ARG A 86 -0.02 -4.94 14.64
N GLU A 87 0.60 -3.89 14.10
CA GLU A 87 0.78 -2.60 14.78
C GLU A 87 -0.55 -2.01 15.22
N ARG A 88 -1.54 -1.94 14.32
CA ARG A 88 -2.88 -1.41 14.64
C ARG A 88 -3.58 -2.23 15.71
N GLN A 89 -3.39 -3.55 15.69
CA GLN A 89 -3.91 -4.43 16.73
C GLN A 89 -3.24 -4.15 18.09
N ALA A 90 -1.91 -4.03 18.13
CA ALA A 90 -1.17 -3.68 19.35
C ALA A 90 -1.59 -2.32 19.91
N ARG A 91 -1.80 -1.30 19.06
CA ARG A 91 -2.35 0.01 19.49
C ARG A 91 -3.74 -0.10 20.10
N ARG A 92 -4.63 -0.88 19.50
CA ARG A 92 -5.99 -1.12 20.05
C ARG A 92 -5.91 -1.81 21.40
N THR A 93 -5.04 -2.80 21.55
CA THR A 93 -4.77 -3.47 22.82
C THR A 93 -4.28 -2.47 23.87
N ALA A 94 -3.30 -1.63 23.54
CA ALA A 94 -2.79 -0.60 24.44
C ALA A 94 -3.91 0.36 24.91
N LYS A 95 -4.74 0.87 24.00
CA LYS A 95 -5.88 1.74 24.35
C LYS A 95 -6.86 1.06 25.31
N ARG A 96 -7.18 -0.21 25.07
CA ARG A 96 -8.07 -0.99 25.96
C ARG A 96 -7.47 -1.17 27.36
N LEU A 97 -6.18 -1.46 27.45
CA LEU A 97 -5.47 -1.66 28.71
C LEU A 97 -5.38 -0.36 29.52
N ILE A 98 -5.17 0.79 28.86
CA ILE A 98 -5.23 2.11 29.50
C ILE A 98 -6.61 2.34 30.13
N ALA A 99 -7.68 2.07 29.38
CA ALA A 99 -9.05 2.24 29.88
C ALA A 99 -9.37 1.31 31.06
N ALA A 100 -8.67 0.18 31.19
CA ALA A 100 -8.79 -0.77 32.29
C ALA A 100 -7.85 -0.47 33.48
N GLY A 101 -7.05 0.60 33.44
CA GLY A 101 -6.07 0.93 34.48
C GLY A 101 -4.81 0.04 34.51
N GLN A 102 -4.65 -0.85 33.52
CA GLN A 102 -3.53 -1.78 33.40
C GLN A 102 -2.31 -1.11 32.74
N ARG A 103 -1.68 -0.19 33.48
CA ARG A 103 -0.66 0.73 32.93
C ARG A 103 0.60 0.01 32.41
N LYS A 104 1.06 -1.04 33.09
CA LYS A 104 2.31 -1.74 32.72
C LYS A 104 2.14 -2.52 31.41
N GLU A 105 1.02 -3.23 31.30
CA GLU A 105 0.64 -4.00 30.11
C GLU A 105 0.35 -3.06 28.94
N ALA A 106 -0.33 -1.92 29.19
CA ALA A 106 -0.56 -0.90 28.18
C ALA A 106 0.76 -0.37 27.58
N LEU A 107 1.75 -0.10 28.43
CA LEU A 107 3.06 0.36 27.99
C LEU A 107 3.79 -0.70 27.15
N ALA A 108 3.69 -1.98 27.52
CA ALA A 108 4.26 -3.08 26.74
C ALA A 108 3.62 -3.17 25.34
N ALA A 109 2.29 -3.12 25.25
CA ALA A 109 1.57 -3.14 23.98
C ALA A 109 1.88 -1.90 23.11
N ALA A 110 2.07 -0.73 23.72
CA ALA A 110 2.48 0.47 23.00
C ALA A 110 3.91 0.36 22.43
N ARG A 111 4.84 -0.24 23.17
CA ARG A 111 6.20 -0.52 22.69
C ARG A 111 6.22 -1.53 21.54
N GLU A 112 5.40 -2.57 21.63
CA GLU A 112 5.21 -3.53 20.55
C GLU A 112 4.69 -2.84 19.27
N ALA A 113 3.66 -1.99 19.39
CA ALA A 113 3.15 -1.21 18.27
C ALA A 113 4.26 -0.37 17.60
N ASN A 114 5.07 0.34 18.39
CA ASN A 114 6.18 1.12 17.85
C ASN A 114 7.22 0.24 17.13
N SER A 115 7.56 -0.92 17.69
CA SER A 115 8.48 -1.88 17.05
C SER A 115 7.94 -2.37 15.70
N LEU A 116 6.66 -2.73 15.64
CA LEU A 116 6.00 -3.17 14.40
C LEU A 116 5.95 -2.04 13.36
N ARG A 117 5.71 -0.79 13.77
CA ARG A 117 5.77 0.38 12.87
C ARG A 117 7.17 0.53 12.26
N GLN A 118 8.22 0.37 13.06
CA GLN A 118 9.60 0.45 12.57
C GLN A 118 9.95 -0.68 11.59
N LYS A 119 9.38 -1.89 11.77
CA LYS A 119 9.52 -2.98 10.81
C LYS A 119 8.79 -2.73 9.49
N ALA A 120 7.62 -2.07 9.55
CA ALA A 120 6.83 -1.73 8.37
C ALA A 120 7.49 -0.62 7.53
N LEU A 121 8.17 0.32 8.19
CA LEU A 121 8.72 1.54 7.59
C LEU A 121 9.56 1.31 6.31
N PRO A 122 10.64 0.50 6.32
CA PRO A 122 11.49 0.34 5.14
C PRO A 122 10.73 -0.23 3.93
N TYR A 123 9.74 -1.09 4.18
CA TYR A 123 8.90 -1.63 3.11
C TYR A 123 7.99 -0.57 2.50
N TYR A 124 7.39 0.29 3.30
CA TYR A 124 6.56 1.39 2.79
C TYR A 124 7.36 2.47 2.08
N GLU A 125 8.59 2.77 2.53
CA GLU A 125 9.48 3.71 1.84
C GLU A 125 9.81 3.21 0.42
N ARG A 126 10.24 1.95 0.31
CA ARG A 126 10.54 1.35 -1.00
C ARG A 126 9.30 1.20 -1.88
N ALA A 127 8.17 0.83 -1.29
CA ALA A 127 6.90 0.81 -2.02
C ALA A 127 6.55 2.20 -2.56
N ARG A 128 6.69 3.25 -1.74
CA ARG A 128 6.45 4.65 -2.15
C ARG A 128 7.31 5.02 -3.35
N GLU A 129 8.61 4.74 -3.30
CA GLU A 129 9.57 5.03 -4.37
C GLU A 129 9.17 4.36 -5.70
N ASN A 130 8.94 3.04 -5.66
CA ASN A 130 8.62 2.25 -6.85
C ASN A 130 7.26 2.63 -7.43
N LEU A 131 6.24 2.76 -6.59
CA LEU A 131 4.88 3.08 -7.04
C LEU A 131 4.76 4.52 -7.55
N THR A 132 5.49 5.48 -6.97
CA THR A 132 5.54 6.86 -7.49
C THR A 132 6.13 6.86 -8.90
N THR A 133 7.23 6.13 -9.11
CA THR A 133 7.84 6.00 -10.44
C THR A 133 6.85 5.44 -11.47
N VAL A 134 6.08 4.42 -11.10
CA VAL A 134 5.06 3.82 -11.97
C VAL A 134 3.88 4.78 -12.21
N ALA A 135 3.46 5.54 -11.19
CA ALA A 135 2.39 6.52 -11.32
C ALA A 135 2.76 7.64 -12.30
N ASP A 136 4.03 8.06 -12.29
CA ASP A 136 4.56 9.13 -13.13
C ASP A 136 4.90 8.67 -14.55
N ARG A 137 5.43 7.44 -14.71
CA ARG A 137 6.04 6.97 -15.96
C ARG A 137 5.39 5.71 -16.55
N GLY A 138 4.34 5.18 -15.94
CA GLY A 138 3.68 3.96 -16.40
C GLY A 138 3.07 4.12 -17.80
N ASP A 139 3.23 3.12 -18.65
CA ASP A 139 2.84 3.16 -20.07
C ASP A 139 1.32 3.12 -20.29
N SER A 140 0.54 2.81 -19.25
CA SER A 140 -0.91 2.74 -19.34
C SER A 140 -1.61 3.39 -18.15
N ASP A 141 -2.74 4.04 -18.44
CA ASP A 141 -3.64 4.58 -17.43
C ASP A 141 -4.10 3.51 -16.43
N ARG A 142 -4.25 2.27 -16.90
CA ARG A 142 -4.58 1.14 -16.04
C ARG A 142 -3.50 0.91 -14.98
N GLN A 143 -2.24 0.86 -15.39
CA GLN A 143 -1.11 0.63 -14.49
C GLN A 143 -0.92 1.82 -13.53
N ARG A 144 -0.94 3.05 -14.06
CA ARG A 144 -0.84 4.27 -13.26
C ARG A 144 -1.96 4.39 -12.22
N GLY A 145 -3.20 4.09 -12.63
CA GLY A 145 -4.36 4.11 -11.73
C GLY A 145 -4.24 3.10 -10.59
N TRP A 146 -3.67 1.91 -10.85
CA TRP A 146 -3.38 0.95 -9.80
C TRP A 146 -2.20 1.36 -8.90
N ALA A 147 -1.19 2.03 -9.44
CA ALA A 147 -0.10 2.58 -8.64
C ALA A 147 -0.60 3.64 -7.66
N TYR A 148 -1.39 4.61 -8.14
CA TYR A 148 -2.06 5.58 -7.26
C TYR A 148 -2.96 4.89 -6.24
N TYR A 149 -3.66 3.82 -6.65
CA TYR A 149 -4.53 3.10 -5.73
C TYR A 149 -3.77 2.54 -4.51
N VAL A 150 -2.58 1.99 -4.73
CA VAL A 150 -1.75 1.48 -3.63
C VAL A 150 -1.10 2.62 -2.85
N LEU A 151 -0.63 3.68 -3.54
CA LEU A 151 0.01 4.84 -2.93
C LEU A 151 -0.84 5.52 -1.86
N ILE A 152 -2.17 5.55 -2.00
CA ILE A 152 -3.06 6.13 -0.99
C ILE A 152 -2.82 5.50 0.39
N ARG A 153 -2.70 4.18 0.44
CA ARG A 153 -2.48 3.47 1.72
C ARG A 153 -1.07 3.70 2.26
N VAL A 154 -0.09 3.85 1.37
CA VAL A 154 1.27 4.21 1.73
C VAL A 154 1.31 5.62 2.34
N HIS A 155 0.68 6.60 1.69
CA HIS A 155 0.60 7.97 2.19
C HIS A 155 -0.15 8.07 3.52
N VAL A 156 -1.25 7.31 3.68
CA VAL A 156 -1.96 7.20 4.97
C VAL A 156 -1.06 6.64 6.08
N PHE A 157 -0.20 5.66 5.80
CA PHE A 157 0.77 5.17 6.79
C PHE A 157 1.73 6.28 7.25
N PHE A 158 2.19 7.12 6.32
CA PHE A 158 3.06 8.27 6.59
C PHE A 158 2.32 9.50 7.13
N GLU A 159 0.99 9.43 7.28
CA GLU A 159 0.15 10.57 7.66
C GLU A 159 0.30 11.76 6.70
N ASP A 160 0.65 11.47 5.44
CA ASP A 160 0.78 12.44 4.35
C ASP A 160 -0.59 12.61 3.65
N TRP A 161 -1.48 13.32 4.33
CA TRP A 161 -2.88 13.44 3.95
C TRP A 161 -3.09 14.17 2.62
N GLU A 162 -2.23 15.12 2.29
CA GLU A 162 -2.27 15.84 1.02
C GLU A 162 -1.93 14.89 -0.14
N ALA A 163 -0.82 14.14 -0.03
CA ALA A 163 -0.45 13.16 -1.05
C ALA A 163 -1.50 12.03 -1.15
N ALA A 164 -2.09 11.60 -0.04
CA ALA A 164 -3.18 10.63 -0.05
C ALA A 164 -4.41 11.16 -0.81
N ASN A 165 -4.84 12.40 -0.56
CA ASN A 165 -5.95 13.02 -1.28
C ASN A 165 -5.65 13.19 -2.77
N TYR A 166 -4.45 13.64 -3.12
CA TYR A 166 -4.01 13.72 -4.51
C TYR A 166 -4.06 12.35 -5.22
N ALA A 167 -3.52 11.31 -4.58
CA ALA A 167 -3.54 9.96 -5.14
C ALA A 167 -4.97 9.40 -5.29
N ILE A 168 -5.91 9.74 -4.40
CA ILE A 168 -7.34 9.42 -4.57
C ILE A 168 -7.88 10.05 -5.86
N ASP A 169 -7.66 11.34 -6.07
CA ASP A 169 -8.17 12.04 -7.25
C ASP A 169 -7.56 11.47 -8.55
N GLN A 170 -6.25 11.20 -8.57
CA GLN A 170 -5.60 10.59 -9.73
C GLN A 170 -6.09 9.17 -10.02
N ALA A 171 -6.21 8.33 -8.99
CA ALA A 171 -6.76 6.98 -9.15
C ALA A 171 -8.18 7.02 -9.73
N ILE A 172 -9.03 7.92 -9.22
CA ILE A 172 -10.40 8.09 -9.69
C ILE A 172 -10.45 8.55 -11.15
N ASN A 173 -9.63 9.54 -11.52
CA ASN A 173 -9.54 10.02 -12.90
C ASN A 173 -9.12 8.89 -13.85
N LEU A 174 -8.28 7.97 -13.37
CA LEU A 174 -7.84 6.76 -14.08
C LEU A 174 -8.79 5.56 -13.88
N ARG A 175 -10.03 5.83 -13.43
CA ARG A 175 -11.13 4.87 -13.23
C ARG A 175 -10.77 3.76 -12.24
N LYS A 176 -10.17 4.13 -11.10
CA LYS A 176 -9.86 3.25 -9.96
C LYS A 176 -10.31 3.88 -8.63
N PRO A 177 -10.90 3.10 -7.71
CA PRO A 177 -11.34 1.72 -7.87
C PRO A 177 -12.66 1.64 -8.65
N PRO A 178 -12.95 0.50 -9.31
CA PRO A 178 -14.24 0.31 -9.98
C PRO A 178 -15.38 0.04 -8.98
N GLY A 179 -16.62 0.35 -9.40
CA GLY A 179 -17.85 -0.10 -8.74
C GLY A 179 -18.05 0.42 -7.31
N ALA A 180 -18.54 -0.43 -6.41
CA ALA A 180 -18.96 -0.07 -5.05
C ALA A 180 -17.84 0.48 -4.15
N LEU A 181 -16.57 0.27 -4.53
CA LEU A 181 -15.43 0.84 -3.80
C LEU A 181 -15.29 2.34 -4.04
N TYR A 182 -15.80 2.87 -5.16
CA TYR A 182 -15.74 4.29 -5.50
C TYR A 182 -16.42 5.17 -4.45
N ALA A 183 -17.64 4.81 -4.03
CA ALA A 183 -18.40 5.59 -3.05
C ALA A 183 -17.66 5.68 -1.71
N LYS A 184 -17.15 4.54 -1.21
CA LYS A 184 -16.35 4.49 0.02
C LYS A 184 -15.09 5.35 -0.04
N TRP A 185 -14.51 5.48 -1.23
CA TRP A 185 -13.33 6.33 -1.43
C TRP A 185 -13.68 7.80 -1.41
N ARG A 186 -14.79 8.21 -2.02
CA ARG A 186 -15.29 9.58 -1.92
C ARG A 186 -15.64 9.96 -0.49
N GLU A 187 -16.23 9.04 0.28
CA GLU A 187 -16.48 9.22 1.72
C GLU A 187 -15.16 9.41 2.49
N PHE A 188 -14.19 8.53 2.28
CA PHE A 188 -12.87 8.65 2.92
C PHE A 188 -12.15 9.94 2.53
N GLN A 189 -12.23 10.36 1.28
CA GLN A 189 -11.66 11.62 0.80
C GLN A 189 -12.31 12.84 1.45
N ALA A 190 -13.64 12.83 1.61
CA ALA A 190 -14.35 13.90 2.31
C ALA A 190 -13.87 14.00 3.77
N GLN A 191 -13.69 12.87 4.45
CA GLN A 191 -13.13 12.84 5.81
C GLN A 191 -11.73 13.43 5.89
N ILE A 192 -10.83 13.09 4.95
CA ILE A 192 -9.49 13.71 4.88
C ILE A 192 -9.59 15.23 4.77
N ARG A 193 -10.47 15.74 3.90
CA ARG A 193 -10.64 17.18 3.68
C ARG A 193 -11.21 17.88 4.91
N GLU A 194 -12.21 17.28 5.55
CA GLU A 194 -12.84 17.82 6.75
C GLU A 194 -11.89 17.84 7.95
N GLU A 195 -11.18 16.74 8.22
CA GLU A 195 -10.38 16.59 9.45
C GLU A 195 -8.98 17.22 9.35
N HIS A 196 -8.41 17.29 8.15
CA HIS A 196 -6.98 17.60 8.00
C HIS A 196 -6.64 18.77 7.06
N LEU A 197 -7.56 19.18 6.18
CA LEU A 197 -7.31 20.28 5.24
C LEU A 197 -8.14 21.54 5.53
N SER A 198 -9.18 21.44 6.35
CA SER A 198 -10.04 22.59 6.75
C SER A 198 -9.48 23.42 7.92
N GLY A 199 -8.37 22.98 8.51
CA GLY A 199 -7.66 23.68 9.60
C GLY A 199 -6.65 24.74 9.15
N TYR A 200 -6.62 25.03 7.85
CA TYR A 200 -5.87 26.12 7.21
C TYR A 200 -6.85 27.14 6.62
#